data_AF-A0A0B7N795-F1
#
_entry.id   AF-A0A0B7N795-F1
#
_cell.length_a   1.000
_cell.length_b   1.000
_cell.length_c   1.000
_cell.angle_alpha   90.00
_cell.angle_beta   90.00
_cell.angle_gamma   90.00
#
_symmetry.space_group_name_H-M   'P 1'
#
loop_
_entity.id
_entity.type
_entity.pdbx_description
1 polymer ?
#
loop_
_entity_poly.entity_id
_entity_poly.type
_entity_poly.pdbx_seq_one_letter_code
_entity_poly.pdbx_strand_id
1 'polypeptide(L)'
;MFVGDRGLGIGSRVKGFQKYGGRWKPQKNSLYSSVLITNEHNTSQTCLYCFRKIFHPLLITEKEGERKVKRRNGVFQCINKECPSVKTARNTNSRDTLSSLAIGLAGLSRLLLGTTFPTFNPRRNVNDVENFKKHAGNFLNKKSA
;
A
#
# COMPACT_ATOMS: atom_id res chain seq x y z
N MET A 1 -4.88 -7.47 -13.77
CA MET A 1 -3.74 -6.72 -13.17
C MET A 1 -4.25 -5.46 -12.45
N PHE A 2 -3.73 -5.15 -11.26
CA PHE A 2 -4.02 -3.90 -10.54
C PHE A 2 -2.85 -2.93 -10.66
N VAL A 3 -3.13 -1.64 -10.89
CA VAL A 3 -2.12 -0.59 -11.06
C VAL A 3 -2.45 0.59 -10.16
N GLY A 4 -1.52 0.99 -9.30
CA GLY A 4 -1.65 2.21 -8.51
C GLY A 4 -1.71 3.46 -9.39
N ASP A 5 -2.62 4.38 -9.07
CA ASP A 5 -2.82 5.66 -9.76
C ASP A 5 -1.59 6.57 -9.68
N ARG A 6 -0.83 6.52 -8.57
CA ARG A 6 0.46 7.23 -8.43
C ARG A 6 1.56 6.59 -9.28
N GLY A 7 1.45 5.30 -9.58
CA GLY A 7 2.28 4.57 -10.53
C GLY A 7 2.18 5.07 -11.98
N LEU A 8 1.21 5.92 -12.32
CA LEU A 8 1.18 6.63 -13.61
C LEU A 8 2.30 7.66 -13.73
N GLY A 9 2.87 8.12 -12.61
CA GLY A 9 4.02 9.03 -12.59
C GLY A 9 3.75 10.46 -13.04
N ILE A 10 2.49 10.80 -13.35
CA ILE A 10 2.10 12.14 -13.82
C ILE A 10 2.34 13.17 -12.71
N GLY A 11 3.14 14.20 -13.01
CA GLY A 11 3.43 15.29 -12.08
C GLY A 11 4.46 14.97 -10.99
N SER A 12 4.96 13.73 -10.93
CA SER A 12 6.08 13.38 -10.05
C SER A 12 7.40 13.90 -10.62
N ARG A 13 8.35 14.34 -9.77
CA ARG A 13 9.67 14.78 -10.21
C ARG A 13 10.73 13.72 -9.96
N VAL A 14 11.64 13.50 -10.91
CA VAL A 14 12.87 12.72 -10.70
C VAL A 14 14.05 13.58 -11.12
N LYS A 15 14.98 13.83 -10.18
CA LYS A 15 16.15 14.70 -10.40
C LYS A 15 15.77 16.10 -10.95
N GLY A 16 14.65 16.66 -10.50
CA GLY A 16 14.16 17.97 -10.96
C GLY A 16 13.31 17.93 -12.24
N PHE A 17 13.40 16.87 -13.04
CA PHE A 17 12.58 16.70 -14.24
C PHE A 17 11.17 16.20 -13.90
N GLN A 18 10.15 16.86 -14.45
CA GLN A 18 8.77 16.43 -14.31
C GLN A 18 8.51 15.21 -15.18
N LYS A 19 8.02 14.13 -14.57
CA LYS A 19 7.52 12.99 -15.30
C LYS A 19 6.15 13.35 -15.87
N TYR A 20 6.06 13.28 -17.19
CA TYR A 20 4.77 13.34 -17.89
C TYR A 20 3.95 12.07 -17.69
N GLY A 21 4.60 10.96 -17.27
CA GLY A 21 3.91 9.74 -16.89
C GLY A 21 2.96 9.25 -17.98
N GLY A 22 1.85 8.62 -17.59
CA GLY A 22 0.71 8.39 -18.47
C GLY A 22 0.10 7.00 -18.36
N ARG A 23 -0.97 6.78 -19.13
CA ARG A 23 -1.70 5.50 -19.17
C ARG A 23 -1.00 4.44 -20.02
N TRP A 24 0.21 4.70 -20.53
CA TRP A 24 0.93 3.81 -21.43
C TRP A 24 1.14 2.40 -20.84
N LYS A 25 1.41 2.28 -19.54
CA LYS A 25 1.64 0.98 -18.88
C LYS A 25 0.33 0.17 -18.76
N PRO A 26 -0.78 0.73 -18.25
CA PRO A 26 -2.09 0.11 -18.37
C PRO A 26 -2.49 -0.24 -19.81
N GLN A 27 -2.29 0.67 -20.77
CA GLN A 27 -2.67 0.49 -22.18
C GLN A 27 -1.89 -0.64 -22.86
N LYS A 28 -0.59 -0.74 -22.59
CA LYS A 28 0.23 -1.83 -23.12
C LYS A 28 -0.22 -3.17 -22.56
N ASN A 29 -0.54 -3.22 -21.27
CA ASN A 29 -0.93 -4.46 -20.60
C ASN A 29 -2.39 -4.85 -20.83
N SER A 30 -3.27 -3.90 -21.19
CA SER A 30 -4.68 -4.18 -21.48
C SER A 30 -4.90 -5.06 -22.71
N LEU A 31 -3.90 -5.15 -23.60
CA LEU A 31 -3.92 -6.08 -24.73
C LEU A 31 -3.84 -7.55 -24.29
N TYR A 32 -3.30 -7.82 -23.09
CA TYR A 32 -3.01 -9.18 -22.62
C TYR A 32 -3.78 -9.55 -21.35
N SER A 33 -4.27 -8.58 -20.57
CA SER A 33 -5.01 -8.82 -19.33
C SER A 33 -5.85 -7.60 -18.94
N SER A 34 -7.01 -7.83 -18.31
CA SER A 34 -7.81 -6.75 -17.73
C SER A 34 -6.99 -5.95 -16.72
N VAL A 35 -6.84 -4.64 -16.94
CA VAL A 35 -6.13 -3.73 -16.05
C VAL A 35 -7.12 -2.86 -15.29
N LEU A 36 -7.03 -2.84 -13.96
CA LEU A 36 -7.78 -1.92 -13.11
C LEU A 36 -6.82 -0.93 -12.45
N ILE A 37 -7.11 0.36 -12.60
CA ILE A 37 -6.40 1.43 -11.89
C ILE A 37 -7.02 1.58 -10.51
N THR A 38 -6.18 1.58 -9.48
CA THR A 38 -6.57 1.58 -8.07
C THR A 38 -5.86 2.71 -7.33
N ASN A 39 -6.43 3.16 -6.23
CA ASN A 39 -5.79 4.20 -5.42
C ASN A 39 -4.54 3.65 -4.72
N GLU A 40 -3.41 4.35 -4.86
CA GLU A 40 -2.12 4.00 -4.25
C GLU A 40 -1.88 4.73 -2.91
N HIS A 41 -2.83 5.52 -2.42
CA HIS A 41 -2.68 6.30 -1.19
C HIS A 41 -2.31 5.42 0.02
N ASN A 42 -1.24 5.81 0.74
CA ASN A 42 -0.69 5.13 1.91
C ASN A 42 -0.28 3.64 1.72
N THR A 43 -0.29 3.10 0.50
CA THR A 43 0.00 1.67 0.24
C THR A 43 1.41 1.25 0.66
N SER A 44 2.40 2.13 0.51
CA SER A 44 3.78 1.90 0.95
C SER A 44 4.05 2.27 2.42
N GLN A 45 3.05 2.80 3.13
CA GLN A 45 3.22 3.35 4.50
C GLN A 45 2.29 2.69 5.53
N THR A 46 1.60 1.60 5.15
CA THR A 46 0.61 0.93 6.00
C THR A 46 0.96 -0.54 6.18
N CYS A 47 0.93 -1.04 7.41
CA CYS A 47 1.08 -2.46 7.71
C CYS A 47 -0.17 -3.20 7.24
N LEU A 48 -0.02 -4.25 6.43
CA LEU A 48 -1.15 -5.01 5.90
C LEU A 48 -1.80 -5.95 6.93
N TYR A 49 -1.16 -6.18 8.08
CA TYR A 49 -1.69 -7.03 9.14
C TYR A 49 -2.53 -6.27 10.17
N CYS A 50 -2.15 -5.03 10.49
CA CYS A 50 -2.85 -4.23 11.50
C CYS A 50 -3.36 -2.88 11.00
N PHE A 51 -3.17 -2.56 9.72
CA PHE A 51 -3.60 -1.32 9.08
C PHE A 51 -3.11 -0.03 9.78
N ARG A 52 -2.04 -0.10 10.57
CA ARG A 52 -1.38 1.07 11.18
C ARG A 52 -0.19 1.52 10.35
N LYS A 53 0.23 2.78 10.54
CA LYS A 53 1.44 3.31 9.91
C LYS A 53 2.69 2.51 10.30
N ILE A 54 3.59 2.38 9.34
CA ILE A 54 4.90 1.74 9.49
C ILE A 54 6.01 2.78 9.38
N PHE A 55 7.20 2.41 9.83
CA PHE A 55 8.34 3.31 9.94
C PHE A 55 9.55 2.74 9.20
N HIS A 56 10.42 3.64 8.74
CA HIS A 56 11.75 3.22 8.26
C HIS A 56 12.61 2.82 9.47
N PRO A 57 13.20 1.61 9.46
CA PRO A 57 14.11 1.24 10.53
C PRO A 57 15.34 2.13 10.53
N LEU A 58 15.80 2.50 11.72
CA LEU A 58 17.02 3.26 11.93
C LEU A 58 18.18 2.30 12.16
N LEU A 59 19.30 2.55 11.46
CA LEU A 59 20.55 1.85 11.62
C LEU A 59 21.57 2.81 12.23
N ILE A 60 22.23 2.37 13.29
CA ILE A 60 23.41 3.08 13.82
C ILE A 60 24.60 2.52 13.06
N THR A 61 25.31 3.38 12.33
CA THR A 61 26.54 3.02 11.63
C THR A 61 27.69 3.75 12.29
N GLU A 62 28.73 3.04 12.67
CA GLU A 62 29.96 3.65 13.17
C GLU A 62 30.93 3.82 11.98
N LYS A 63 31.36 5.05 11.73
CA LYS A 63 32.40 5.37 10.74
C LYS A 63 33.38 6.31 11.40
N GLU A 64 34.67 5.98 11.37
CA GLU A 64 35.75 6.85 11.88
C GLU A 64 35.55 7.29 13.34
N GLY A 65 35.02 6.39 14.19
CA GLY A 65 34.74 6.69 15.61
C GLY A 65 33.46 7.49 15.86
N GLU A 66 32.78 7.98 14.83
CA GLU A 66 31.48 8.66 14.95
C GLU A 66 30.30 7.72 14.72
N ARG A 67 29.34 7.71 15.66
CA ARG A 67 28.06 7.00 15.51
C ARG A 67 27.07 7.86 14.73
N LYS A 68 26.75 7.42 13.51
CA LYS A 68 25.77 8.08 12.62
C LYS A 68 24.49 7.26 12.55
N VAL A 69 23.35 7.90 12.83
CA VAL A 69 22.03 7.30 12.65
C VAL A 69 21.59 7.49 11.19
N LYS A 70 21.32 6.39 10.49
CA LYS A 70 20.84 6.38 9.11
C LYS A 70 19.51 5.65 8.99
N ARG A 71 18.62 6.16 8.14
CA ARG A 71 17.39 5.45 7.77
C ARG A 71 17.73 4.34 6.77
N ARG A 72 17.22 3.14 6.99
CA ARG A 72 17.32 2.05 6.00
C ARG A 72 16.25 2.24 4.94
N ASN A 73 16.68 2.66 3.76
CA ASN A 73 15.79 2.83 2.61
C ASN A 73 15.30 1.47 2.08
N GLY A 74 14.11 1.46 1.46
CA GLY A 74 13.55 0.27 0.80
C GLY A 74 12.93 -0.77 1.75
N VAL A 75 13.06 -0.57 3.06
CA VAL A 75 12.50 -1.47 4.08
C VAL A 75 11.64 -0.67 5.04
N PHE A 76 10.56 -1.30 5.49
CA PHE A 76 9.67 -0.76 6.52
C PHE A 76 9.47 -1.76 7.65
N GLN A 77 9.18 -1.23 8.83
CA GLN A 77 8.92 -2.00 10.04
C GLN A 77 7.62 -1.56 10.71
N CYS A 78 6.79 -2.54 11.09
CA CYS A 78 5.67 -2.32 11.99
C CYS A 78 6.14 -2.39 13.45
N ILE A 79 5.82 -1.37 14.26
CA ILE A 79 6.19 -1.30 15.69
C ILE A 79 5.01 -1.56 16.64
N ASN A 80 3.82 -1.82 16.08
CA ASN A 80 2.64 -2.08 16.90
C ASN A 80 2.76 -3.46 17.57
N LYS A 81 2.97 -3.49 18.90
CA LYS A 81 3.12 -4.72 19.69
C LYS A 81 1.94 -5.69 19.55
N GLU A 82 0.75 -5.17 19.27
CA GLU A 82 -0.45 -6.00 19.08
C GLU A 82 -0.53 -6.64 17.69
N CYS A 83 0.27 -6.19 16.74
CA CYS A 83 0.23 -6.66 15.36
C CYS A 83 0.68 -8.14 15.26
N PRO A 84 -0.07 -9.01 14.55
CA PRO A 84 0.32 -10.41 14.36
C PRO A 84 1.73 -10.59 13.79
N SER A 85 2.12 -9.70 12.88
CA SER A 85 3.44 -9.69 12.25
C SER A 85 4.56 -9.29 13.23
N VAL A 86 4.27 -8.48 14.26
CA VAL A 86 5.22 -8.20 15.36
C VAL A 86 5.30 -9.38 16.32
N LYS A 87 4.16 -9.97 16.70
CA LYS A 87 4.11 -11.15 17.58
C LYS A 87 4.87 -12.36 17.02
N THR A 88 4.95 -12.48 15.70
CA THR A 88 5.66 -13.55 14.98
C THR A 88 7.08 -13.16 14.55
N ALA A 89 7.59 -12.00 14.99
CA ALA A 89 8.89 -11.46 14.60
C ALA A 89 9.11 -11.28 13.08
N ARG A 90 8.02 -11.14 12.31
CA ARG A 90 8.01 -10.91 10.85
C ARG A 90 7.50 -9.51 10.52
N ASN A 91 7.93 -8.50 11.29
CA ASN A 91 7.44 -7.12 11.19
C ASN A 91 8.17 -6.24 10.18
N THR A 92 9.17 -6.79 9.50
CA THR A 92 9.97 -6.11 8.51
C THR A 92 9.56 -6.54 7.11
N ASN A 93 9.24 -5.59 6.24
CA ASN A 93 8.82 -5.85 4.87
C ASN A 93 9.58 -4.95 3.89
N SER A 94 9.84 -5.45 2.68
CA SER A 94 10.29 -4.58 1.59
C SER A 94 9.17 -3.59 1.24
N ARG A 95 9.54 -2.35 0.91
CA ARG A 95 8.58 -1.32 0.51
C ARG A 95 7.78 -1.75 -0.71
N ASP A 96 8.48 -2.27 -1.71
CA ASP A 96 7.89 -2.46 -3.03
C ASP A 96 6.94 -3.67 -3.02
N THR A 97 7.30 -4.75 -2.32
CA THR A 97 6.40 -5.90 -2.10
C THR A 97 5.17 -5.49 -1.30
N LEU A 98 5.35 -4.75 -0.20
CA LEU A 98 4.25 -4.25 0.62
C LEU A 98 3.29 -3.37 -0.20
N SER A 99 3.83 -2.42 -0.96
CA SER A 99 3.05 -1.52 -1.80
C SER A 99 2.29 -2.28 -2.88
N SER A 100 2.93 -3.27 -3.52
CA SER A 100 2.28 -4.08 -4.56
C SER A 100 1.10 -4.89 -4.00
N LEU A 101 1.26 -5.48 -2.81
CA LEU A 101 0.21 -6.25 -2.15
C LEU A 101 -0.93 -5.33 -1.72
N ALA A 102 -0.62 -4.16 -1.16
CA ALA A 102 -1.60 -3.15 -0.78
C ALA A 102 -2.45 -2.66 -1.97
N ILE A 103 -1.81 -2.39 -3.12
CA ILE A 103 -2.49 -2.04 -4.38
C ILE A 103 -3.42 -3.16 -4.82
N GLY A 104 -2.94 -4.42 -4.80
CA GLY A 104 -3.75 -5.59 -5.14
C GLY A 104 -4.98 -5.73 -4.24
N LEU A 105 -4.81 -5.60 -2.92
CA LEU A 105 -5.90 -5.64 -1.95
C LEU A 105 -6.90 -4.49 -2.14
N ALA A 106 -6.42 -3.26 -2.34
CA ALA A 106 -7.27 -2.11 -2.61
C ALA A 106 -8.10 -2.30 -3.89
N GLY A 107 -7.48 -2.81 -4.95
CA GLY A 107 -8.14 -3.10 -6.21
C GLY A 107 -9.17 -4.21 -6.13
N LEU A 108 -8.80 -5.33 -5.50
CA LEU A 108 -9.70 -6.45 -5.31
C LEU A 108 -10.91 -6.07 -4.46
N SER A 109 -10.67 -5.32 -3.38
CA SER A 109 -11.72 -4.77 -2.54
C SER A 109 -12.69 -3.88 -3.34
N ARG A 110 -12.16 -2.99 -4.20
CA ARG A 110 -12.99 -2.12 -5.05
C ARG A 110 -13.81 -2.93 -6.04
N LEU A 111 -13.26 -4.01 -6.59
CA LEU A 111 -13.93 -4.89 -7.53
C LEU A 111 -15.07 -5.69 -6.87
N LEU A 112 -14.80 -6.29 -5.71
CA LEU A 112 -15.74 -7.20 -5.04
C LEU A 112 -16.77 -6.48 -4.16
N LEU A 113 -16.35 -5.43 -3.46
CA LEU A 113 -17.14 -4.74 -2.44
C LEU A 113 -17.62 -3.36 -2.89
N GLY A 114 -17.15 -2.87 -4.04
CA GLY A 114 -17.41 -1.50 -4.48
C GLY A 114 -16.75 -0.43 -3.62
N THR A 115 -15.88 -0.79 -2.67
CA THR A 115 -15.21 0.15 -1.74
C THR A 115 -13.73 -0.22 -1.59
N THR A 116 -12.90 0.63 -0.98
CA THR A 116 -11.50 0.28 -0.67
C THR A 116 -11.29 0.26 0.84
N PHE A 117 -10.17 -0.29 1.30
CA PHE A 117 -9.80 -0.20 2.70
C PHE A 117 -9.72 1.28 3.12
N PRO A 118 -10.34 1.68 4.24
CA PRO A 118 -10.38 3.08 4.68
C PRO A 118 -9.00 3.73 4.81
N THR A 119 -7.97 2.95 5.13
CA THR A 119 -6.58 3.42 5.23
C THR A 119 -5.97 3.84 3.90
N PHE A 120 -6.48 3.29 2.79
CA PHE A 120 -6.06 3.63 1.43
C PHE A 120 -6.98 4.66 0.77
N ASN A 121 -7.99 5.16 1.48
CA ASN A 121 -8.82 6.26 1.01
C ASN A 121 -8.19 7.62 1.41
N PRO A 122 -7.78 8.48 0.47
CA PRO A 122 -7.24 9.80 0.77
C PRO A 122 -8.28 10.75 1.36
N ARG A 123 -9.58 10.48 1.15
CA ARG A 123 -10.70 11.24 1.70
C ARG A 123 -11.42 10.43 2.76
N ARG A 124 -10.65 9.78 3.64
CA ARG A 124 -11.18 8.92 4.69
C ARG A 124 -12.19 9.70 5.54
N ASN A 125 -13.42 9.18 5.60
CA ASN A 125 -14.46 9.65 6.52
C ASN A 125 -14.66 8.64 7.67
N VAL A 126 -15.30 9.06 8.75
CA VAL A 126 -15.62 8.22 9.92
C VAL A 126 -16.45 7.01 9.49
N ASN A 127 -17.44 7.22 8.62
CA ASN A 127 -18.35 6.17 8.15
C ASN A 127 -17.69 5.16 7.20
N ASP A 128 -16.51 5.44 6.63
CA ASP A 128 -15.86 4.54 5.66
C ASP A 128 -15.52 3.18 6.29
N VAL A 129 -15.17 3.17 7.57
CA VAL A 129 -14.82 1.94 8.29
C VAL A 129 -16.04 1.05 8.48
N GLU A 130 -17.17 1.62 8.88
CA GLU A 130 -18.41 0.89 9.07
C GLU A 130 -18.99 0.41 7.75
N ASN A 131 -18.97 1.28 6.73
CA ASN A 131 -19.37 0.92 5.37
C ASN A 131 -18.53 -0.26 4.86
N PHE A 132 -17.21 -0.19 4.98
CA PHE A 132 -16.34 -1.28 4.57
C PHE A 132 -16.69 -2.59 5.29
N LYS A 133 -16.85 -2.55 6.63
CA LYS A 133 -17.24 -3.72 7.43
C LYS A 133 -18.58 -4.30 6.99
N LYS A 134 -19.59 -3.45 6.74
CA LYS A 134 -20.91 -3.86 6.27
C LYS A 134 -20.83 -4.56 4.91
N HIS A 135 -20.11 -3.98 3.95
CA HIS A 135 -19.96 -4.57 2.61
C HIS A 135 -19.18 -5.88 2.67
N ALA A 136 -18.10 -5.94 3.44
CA ALA A 136 -17.31 -7.15 3.64
C ALA A 136 -18.12 -8.26 4.32
N GLY A 137 -18.90 -7.93 5.35
CA GLY A 137 -19.78 -8.89 6.02
C GLY A 137 -20.87 -9.43 5.09
N ASN A 138 -21.51 -8.56 4.31
CA ASN A 138 -22.49 -8.97 3.30
C ASN A 138 -21.87 -9.88 2.23
N PHE A 139 -20.62 -9.62 1.84
CA PHE A 139 -19.91 -10.46 0.87
C PHE A 139 -19.64 -11.85 1.42
N LEU A 140 -19.23 -11.99 2.68
CA LEU A 140 -19.04 -13.31 3.32
C LEU A 140 -20.35 -14.08 3.49
N ASN A 141 -21.46 -13.36 3.70
CA ASN A 141 -22.78 -13.95 3.91
C ASN A 141 -23.53 -14.25 2.59
N LYS A 142 -23.03 -13.79 1.44
CA LYS A 142 -23.56 -14.23 0.15
C LYS A 142 -23.20 -15.69 -0.02
N LYS A 143 -24.20 -16.57 0.18
CA LYS A 143 -24.12 -17.95 -0.31
C LYS A 143 -23.83 -17.87 -1.81
N SER A 144 -22.78 -18.55 -2.25
CA SER A 144 -22.49 -18.78 -3.67
C SER A 144 -23.77 -19.36 -4.28
N ALA A 145 -24.42 -18.60 -5.14
CA ALA A 145 -25.51 -19.09 -5.98
C ALA A 145 -24.93 -19.99 -7.08
#